data_AF-A0A529LAZ7-F1
#
_entry.id   AF-A0A529LAZ7-F1
#
_cell.length_a   1.000
_cell.length_b   1.000
_cell.length_c   1.000
_cell.angle_alpha   90.00
_cell.angle_beta   90.00
_cell.angle_gamma   90.00
#
_symmetry.space_group_name_H-M   'P 1'
#
loop_
_entity.id
_entity.type
_entity.pdbx_description
1 polymer ?
#
loop_
_entity_poly.entity_id
_entity_poly.type
_entity_poly.pdbx_seq_one_letter_code
_entity_poly.pdbx_strand_id
1 'polypeptide(L)'
;FEKDLVDIVNKFVSTQDNDQRASLMKQFQKISTEHVYNVGLTEYPGALIVNKRFSNIPQGTPIFMFNWAEDSIIRERVFVAADKQA
;
A
#
# COMPACT_ATOMS: atom_id res chain seq x y z
N PHE A 1 -10.69 22.38 -9.46
CA PHE A 1 -9.68 21.39 -9.09
C PHE A 1 -10.26 20.30 -8.18
N GLU A 2 -10.86 20.58 -7.02
CA GLU A 2 -11.41 19.51 -6.16
C GLU A 2 -12.50 18.67 -6.85
N LYS A 3 -13.44 19.33 -7.55
CA LYS A 3 -14.41 18.63 -8.40
C LYS A 3 -13.74 17.75 -9.46
N ASP A 4 -12.65 18.22 -10.05
CA ASP A 4 -11.89 17.47 -11.06
C ASP A 4 -11.22 16.23 -10.44
N LEU A 5 -10.70 16.33 -9.20
CA LEU A 5 -10.16 15.19 -8.45
C LEU A 5 -11.25 14.15 -8.17
N VAL A 6 -12.44 14.58 -7.74
CA VAL A 6 -13.60 13.69 -7.53
C VAL A 6 -14.01 12.99 -8.84
N ASP A 7 -14.10 13.73 -9.93
CA ASP A 7 -14.46 13.17 -11.24
C ASP A 7 -13.42 12.15 -11.74
N ILE A 8 -12.13 12.40 -11.50
CA ILE A 8 -11.05 11.45 -11.81
C ILE A 8 -11.18 10.18 -10.99
N VAL A 9 -11.42 10.29 -9.67
CA VAL A 9 -11.56 9.13 -8.77
C VAL A 9 -12.79 8.29 -9.15
N ASN A 10 -13.93 8.92 -9.44
CA ASN A 10 -15.14 8.23 -9.88
C ASN A 10 -14.89 7.44 -11.18
N LYS A 11 -14.21 8.04 -12.15
CA LYS A 11 -13.81 7.35 -13.39
C LYS A 11 -12.88 6.17 -13.10
N PHE A 12 -11.87 6.37 -12.24
CA PHE A 12 -10.91 5.33 -11.87
C PHE A 12 -11.58 4.11 -11.24
N VAL A 13 -12.56 4.31 -10.35
CA VAL A 13 -13.32 3.23 -9.71
C VAL A 13 -14.20 2.47 -10.70
N SER A 14 -14.77 3.16 -11.70
CA SER A 14 -15.68 2.55 -12.69
C SER A 14 -14.97 1.77 -13.80
N THR A 15 -13.74 2.14 -14.16
CA THR A 15 -13.04 1.51 -15.30
C THR A 15 -12.31 0.23 -14.90
N GLN A 16 -12.28 -0.73 -15.83
CA GLN A 16 -11.51 -1.97 -15.75
C GLN A 16 -10.24 -1.94 -16.62
N ASP A 17 -10.02 -0.85 -17.36
CA ASP A 17 -8.84 -0.67 -18.23
C ASP A 17 -7.64 -0.17 -17.40
N ASN A 18 -6.55 -0.94 -17.41
CA ASN A 18 -5.34 -0.65 -16.64
C ASN A 18 -4.57 0.56 -17.15
N ASP A 19 -4.51 0.77 -18.47
CA ASP A 19 -3.83 1.92 -19.08
C ASP A 19 -4.60 3.20 -18.78
N GLN A 20 -5.93 3.13 -18.82
CA GLN A 20 -6.80 4.22 -18.41
C GLN A 20 -6.62 4.55 -16.93
N ARG A 21 -6.57 3.55 -16.04
CA ARG A 21 -6.33 3.75 -14.60
C ARG A 21 -4.99 4.42 -14.33
N ALA A 22 -3.93 4.00 -15.01
CA ALA A 22 -2.61 4.62 -14.91
C ALA A 22 -2.63 6.09 -15.39
N SER A 23 -3.31 6.37 -16.50
CA SER A 23 -3.48 7.73 -17.02
C SER A 23 -4.25 8.65 -16.06
N LEU A 24 -5.33 8.14 -15.46
CA LEU A 24 -6.14 8.88 -14.48
C LEU A 24 -5.33 9.24 -13.24
N MET A 25 -4.49 8.33 -12.73
CA MET A 25 -3.65 8.62 -11.56
C MET A 25 -2.52 9.61 -11.87
N LYS A 26 -1.98 9.64 -13.10
CA LYS A 26 -1.07 10.71 -13.55
C LYS A 26 -1.76 12.08 -13.53
N GLN A 27 -3.01 12.15 -13.98
CA GLN A 27 -3.81 13.38 -13.96
C GLN A 27 -4.13 13.81 -12.53
N PHE A 28 -4.52 12.87 -11.66
CA PHE A 28 -4.78 13.12 -10.25
C PHE A 28 -3.55 13.72 -9.56
N GLN A 29 -2.38 13.09 -9.73
CA GLN A 29 -1.13 13.56 -9.13
C GLN A 29 -0.82 14.99 -9.58
N LYS A 30 -0.89 15.26 -10.89
CA LYS A 30 -0.61 16.59 -11.44
C LYS A 30 -1.50 17.67 -10.81
N ILE A 31 -2.82 17.47 -10.82
CA ILE A 31 -3.79 18.45 -10.27
C ILE A 31 -3.60 18.61 -8.76
N SER A 32 -3.44 17.50 -8.03
CA SER A 32 -3.26 17.53 -6.57
C SER A 32 -2.01 18.30 -6.16
N THR A 33 -0.89 18.14 -6.88
CA THR A 33 0.36 18.82 -6.56
C THR A 33 0.41 20.27 -7.06
N GLU A 34 -0.15 20.56 -8.24
CA GLU A 34 -0.22 21.93 -8.79
C GLU A 34 -1.04 22.87 -7.89
N HIS A 35 -2.07 22.33 -7.23
CA HIS A 35 -2.94 23.10 -6.33
C HIS A 35 -2.59 22.93 -4.84
N VAL A 36 -1.52 22.21 -4.50
CA VAL A 36 -1.08 21.99 -3.11
C VAL A 36 -2.25 21.49 -2.24
N TYR A 37 -3.03 20.54 -2.76
CA TYR A 37 -4.19 19.98 -2.05
C TYR A 37 -3.79 19.40 -0.68
N ASN A 38 -2.56 18.91 -0.58
CA ASN A 38 -1.85 18.66 0.67
C ASN A 38 -0.42 19.21 0.57
N VAL A 39 0.17 19.58 1.71
CA VAL A 39 1.59 19.95 1.81
C VAL A 39 2.40 18.75 2.29
N GLY A 40 3.22 18.17 1.43
CA GLY A 40 4.11 17.07 1.79
C GLY A 40 5.21 17.54 2.74
N LEU A 41 5.47 16.76 3.82
CA LEU A 41 6.54 17.05 4.77
C LEU A 41 7.80 16.22 4.49
N THR A 42 7.67 14.89 4.49
CA THR A 42 8.73 13.95 4.16
C THR A 42 8.13 12.56 3.91
N GLU A 43 8.82 11.73 3.12
CA GLU A 43 8.50 10.32 2.90
C GLU A 43 9.75 9.46 3.13
N TYR A 44 9.59 8.29 3.75
CA TYR A 44 10.69 7.37 4.02
C TYR A 44 10.19 5.92 4.12
N PRO A 45 11.05 4.92 3.81
CA PRO A 45 10.68 3.52 3.95
C PRO A 45 10.68 3.08 5.42
N GLY A 46 9.72 2.24 5.80
CA GLY A 46 9.75 1.51 7.06
C GLY A 46 10.08 0.02 6.86
N ALA A 47 10.43 -0.67 7.94
CA ALA A 47 10.93 -2.04 7.90
C ALA A 47 10.13 -2.98 8.81
N LEU A 48 9.83 -4.17 8.30
CA LEU A 48 9.19 -5.24 9.06
C LEU A 48 10.25 -5.99 9.87
N ILE A 49 10.10 -5.99 11.19
CA ILE A 49 10.97 -6.73 12.12
C ILE A 49 10.16 -7.86 12.74
N VAL A 50 10.61 -9.09 12.51
CA VAL A 50 9.96 -10.31 13.04
C VAL A 50 11.03 -11.21 13.67
N ASN A 51 10.67 -11.92 14.74
CA ASN A 51 11.59 -12.87 15.37
C ASN A 51 11.95 -14.01 14.39
N LYS A 52 13.25 -14.35 14.33
CA LYS A 52 13.80 -15.37 13.41
C LYS A 52 13.21 -16.78 13.57
N ARG A 53 12.54 -17.08 14.68
CA ARG A 53 11.89 -18.39 14.90
C ARG A 53 10.61 -18.58 14.09
N PHE A 54 9.97 -17.50 13.65
CA PHE A 54 8.72 -17.58 12.91
C PHE A 54 8.98 -18.05 11.48
N SER A 55 8.28 -19.11 11.12
CA SER A 55 8.23 -19.70 9.78
C SER A 55 6.99 -19.19 9.04
N ASN A 56 7.02 -19.28 7.71
CA ASN A 56 5.93 -18.87 6.82
C ASN A 56 5.66 -17.36 6.76
N ILE A 57 6.68 -16.53 6.98
CA ILE A 57 6.61 -15.08 6.70
C ILE A 57 6.89 -14.85 5.21
N PRO A 58 5.97 -14.25 4.44
CA PRO A 58 6.21 -13.95 3.03
C PRO A 58 7.38 -12.99 2.85
N GLN A 59 8.30 -13.33 1.94
CA GLN A 59 9.48 -12.51 1.67
C GLN A 59 9.06 -11.16 1.06
N GLY A 60 9.67 -10.07 1.56
CA GLY A 60 9.41 -8.72 1.04
C GLY A 60 8.06 -8.12 1.47
N THR A 61 7.41 -8.66 2.50
CA THR A 61 6.16 -8.09 3.04
C THR A 61 6.37 -6.62 3.42
N PRO A 62 5.68 -5.67 2.77
CA PRO A 62 5.76 -4.25 3.14
C PRO A 62 5.07 -4.01 4.47
N ILE A 63 5.54 -3.02 5.24
CA ILE A 63 4.88 -2.66 6.51
C ILE A 63 3.48 -2.07 6.31
N PHE A 64 3.25 -1.41 5.17
CA PHE A 64 2.00 -0.76 4.83
C PHE A 64 1.89 -0.61 3.30
N MET A 65 0.87 -1.23 2.69
CA MET A 65 0.58 -1.09 1.25
C MET A 65 -0.93 -1.16 0.97
N PHE A 66 -1.54 -2.33 1.16
CA PHE A 66 -3.00 -2.50 1.14
C PHE A 66 -3.60 -2.43 2.55
N ASN A 67 -2.90 -3.04 3.52
CA ASN A 67 -3.12 -2.90 4.94
C ASN A 67 -1.75 -3.02 5.66
N TRP A 68 -1.76 -2.99 6.99
CA TRP A 68 -0.57 -3.22 7.81
C TRP A 68 0.01 -4.64 7.63
N ALA A 69 1.30 -4.79 7.92
CA ALA A 69 1.99 -6.08 7.82
C ALA A 69 1.35 -7.18 8.68
N GLU A 70 0.71 -6.84 9.79
CA GLU A 70 0.01 -7.79 10.68
C GLU A 70 -1.12 -8.54 9.97
N ASP A 71 -1.77 -7.91 8.99
CA ASP A 71 -2.73 -8.56 8.11
C ASP A 71 -1.98 -9.25 6.95
N SER A 72 -1.03 -8.53 6.34
CA SER A 72 -0.32 -9.00 5.14
C SER A 72 0.52 -10.27 5.33
N ILE A 73 0.97 -10.58 6.55
CA ILE A 73 1.67 -11.85 6.87
C ILE A 73 0.71 -13.02 7.13
N ILE A 74 -0.60 -12.79 7.20
CA ILE A 74 -1.63 -13.80 7.49
C ILE A 74 -1.28 -14.55 8.78
N ARG A 75 -1.38 -13.86 9.93
CA ARG A 75 -0.87 -14.32 11.24
C ARG A 75 -1.33 -15.72 11.63
N GLU A 76 -2.55 -16.11 11.26
CA GLU A 76 -3.13 -17.43 11.49
C GLU A 76 -2.44 -18.56 10.72
N ARG A 77 -1.61 -18.25 9.71
CA ARG A 77 -0.77 -19.20 8.98
C ARG A 77 0.70 -19.18 9.43
N VAL A 78 1.09 -18.27 10.31
CA VAL A 78 2.45 -18.17 10.84
C VAL A 78 2.62 -19.22 11.95
N PHE A 79 3.75 -19.91 11.96
CA PHE A 79 4.05 -20.92 12.98
C PHE A 79 5.52 -20.90 13.38
N VAL A 80 5.85 -21.58 14.47
CA VAL A 80 7.23 -21.84 14.90
C VAL A 80 7.47 -23.34 14.77
N ALA A 81 8.52 -23.74 14.06
CA ALA A 81 8.90 -25.15 13.94
C ALA A 81 9.11 -25.77 15.34
N ALA A 82 8.73 -27.04 15.52
CA ALA A 82 8.64 -27.67 16.85
C ALA A 82 9.95 -27.60 17.66
N ASP A 83 11.09 -27.73 16.97
CA ASP A 83 12.44 -27.63 17.52
C ASP A 83 12.86 -26.20 17.94
N LYS A 84 12.05 -25.18 17.62
CA LYS A 84 12.34 -23.75 17.87
C LYS A 84 11.29 -23.06 18.77
N GLN A 85 10.37 -23.81 19.38
CA GLN A 85 9.30 -23.27 20.23
C GLN A 85 9.72 -22.97 21.67
N ALA A 86 10.72 -23.68 22.18
CA ALA A 86 11.26 -23.53 23.53
C ALA A 86 12.28 -22.39 23.62
#